data_AF-A0A0Q4KU41-F1
#
_entry.id   AF-A0A0Q4KU41-F1
#
_cell.length_a   1.000
_cell.length_b   1.000
_cell.length_c   1.000
_cell.angle_alpha   90.00
_cell.angle_beta   90.00
_cell.angle_gamma   90.00
#
_symmetry.space_group_name_H-M   'P 1'
#
loop_
_entity.id
_entity.type
_entity.pdbx_description
1 polymer ?
#
loop_
_entity_poly.entity_id
_entity_poly.type
_entity_poly.pdbx_seq_one_letter_code
_entity_poly.pdbx_strand_id
1 'polypeptide(L)' 'MRTVTQDETNYTQATGEADRPYFISRAQWHEHRAQHATDDSMRSLHLRFAKLYHARALA' A
#
# COMPACT_ATOMS: atom_id res chain seq x y z
N MET A 1 -20.72 -3.78 20.46
CA MET A 1 -19.32 -4.18 20.17
C MET A 1 -19.07 -4.07 18.67
N ARG A 2 -18.23 -3.12 18.25
CA ARG A 2 -17.54 -3.11 16.95
C ARG A 2 -16.43 -2.06 17.00
N THR A 3 -15.27 -2.47 17.53
CA THR A 3 -14.04 -1.70 17.50
C THR A 3 -13.29 -2.07 16.22
N VAL A 4 -13.43 -1.24 15.18
CA VAL A 4 -12.57 -1.28 13.99
C VAL A 4 -11.25 -0.62 14.41
N THR A 5 -10.29 -1.40 14.92
CA THR A 5 -9.16 -2.03 14.21
C THR A 5 -8.16 -1.02 13.63
N GLN A 6 -6.92 -1.20 14.09
CA GLN A 6 -5.66 -0.88 13.44
C GLN A 6 -4.98 0.42 13.85
N ASP A 7 -4.01 0.23 14.74
CA ASP A 7 -2.91 1.10 15.10
C ASP A 7 -2.18 1.62 13.82
N GLU A 8 -2.57 2.80 13.34
CA GLU A 8 -2.04 3.41 12.11
C GLU A 8 -0.68 4.13 12.27
N THR A 9 0.05 3.92 13.37
CA THR A 9 1.27 4.74 13.64
C THR A 9 2.49 3.99 14.15
N ASN A 10 2.56 2.67 14.04
CA ASN A 10 3.82 1.97 14.33
C ASN A 10 4.64 1.73 13.05
N TYR A 11 5.38 2.77 12.62
CA TYR A 11 6.43 2.67 11.61
C TYR A 11 7.66 1.97 12.19
N THR A 12 7.54 0.71 12.60
CA THR A 12 8.72 -0.09 12.91
C THR A 12 9.35 -0.52 11.59
N GLN A 13 10.56 -0.02 11.30
CA GLN A 13 11.39 -0.47 10.18
C GLN A 13 11.77 -1.95 10.40
N ALA A 14 10.93 -2.87 9.95
CA ALA A 14 11.31 -4.26 9.79
C ALA A 14 12.25 -4.36 8.58
N THR A 15 13.25 -5.23 8.71
CA THR A 15 14.39 -5.34 7.81
C THR A 15 14.09 -6.31 6.67
N GLY A 16 13.91 -5.76 5.48
CA GLY A 16 14.42 -6.28 4.20
C GLY A 16 13.65 -7.40 3.51
N GLU A 17 13.54 -8.58 4.11
CA GLU A 17 13.14 -9.79 3.35
C GLU A 17 11.74 -10.30 3.70
N ALA A 18 11.32 -10.17 4.96
CA ALA A 18 9.97 -10.52 5.41
C ALA A 18 8.89 -9.54 4.91
N ASP A 19 9.29 -8.36 4.44
CA ASP A 19 8.37 -7.30 4.03
C ASP A 19 7.98 -7.39 2.55
N ARG A 20 8.63 -8.24 1.75
CA ARG A 20 8.31 -8.40 0.33
C ARG A 20 6.84 -8.77 0.08
N PRO A 21 6.25 -9.76 0.78
CA PRO A 21 4.82 -10.06 0.64
C PRO A 21 3.93 -8.89 1.07
N TYR A 22 4.34 -8.13 2.09
CA TYR A 22 3.62 -6.94 2.53
C TYR A 22 3.62 -5.86 1.44
N PHE A 23 4.79 -5.54 0.87
CA PHE A 23 4.89 -4.53 -0.19
C PHE A 23 4.15 -4.93 -1.47
N ILE A 24 4.19 -6.21 -1.86
CA ILE A 24 3.38 -6.73 -2.97
C ILE A 24 1.89 -6.55 -2.69
N SER A 25 1.42 -6.97 -1.52
CA SER A 25 0.01 -6.87 -1.14
C SER A 25 -0.46 -5.40 -1.08
N ARG A 26 0.39 -4.50 -0.58
CA ARG A 26 0.09 -3.06 -0.56
C ARG A 26 0.08 -2.44 -1.94
N ALA A 27 0.96 -2.86 -2.85
CA ALA A 27 0.93 -2.42 -4.23
C ALA A 27 -0.39 -2.79 -4.91
N GLN A 28 -0.81 -4.05 -4.79
CA GLN A 28 -2.08 -4.55 -5.33
C GLN A 28 -3.30 -3.83 -4.73
N TRP A 29 -3.27 -3.57 -3.42
CA TRP A 29 -4.33 -2.80 -2.76
C TRP A 29 -4.48 -1.40 -3.39
N HIS A 30 -3.37 -0.71 -3.65
CA HIS A 30 -3.38 0.59 -4.30
C HIS A 30 -3.83 0.52 -5.77
N GLU A 31 -3.43 -0.50 -6.53
CA GLU A 31 -3.91 -0.72 -7.91
C GLU A 31 -5.43 -0.90 -7.96
N HIS A 32 -5.98 -1.73 -7.07
CA HIS A 32 -7.42 -1.93 -6.95
C HIS A 32 -8.15 -0.62 -6.60
N ARG A 33 -7.63 0.14 -5.64
CA ARG A 33 -8.20 1.46 -5.27
C ARG A 33 -8.17 2.46 -6.42
N ALA A 34 -7.15 2.42 -7.29
CA ALA A 34 -7.08 3.27 -8.47
C ALA A 34 -8.21 2.96 -9.47
N GLN A 35 -8.61 1.70 -9.62
CA GLN A 35 -9.74 1.29 -10.49
C GLN A 35 -11.09 1.84 -10.00
N HIS A 36 -11.23 2.03 -8.69
CA HIS A 36 -12.44 2.55 -8.05
C HIS A 36 -12.39 4.06 -7.75
N ALA A 37 -11.31 4.76 -8.10
CA ALA A 37 -11.16 6.18 -7.84
C ALA A 37 -12.07 7.01 -8.77
N THR A 38 -12.88 7.87 -8.15
CA THR A 38 -13.87 8.73 -8.81
C THR A 38 -13.26 9.91 -9.55
N ASP A 39 -12.05 10.33 -9.16
CA ASP A 39 -11.33 11.44 -9.80
C ASP A 39 -9.90 11.04 -10.21
N ASP A 40 -9.39 11.75 -11.21
CA ASP A 40 -8.10 11.48 -11.83
C ASP A 40 -6.92 11.74 -10.89
N SER A 41 -7.08 12.65 -9.93
CA SER A 41 -6.03 12.98 -8.96
C SER A 41 -5.83 11.86 -7.95
N MET A 42 -6.92 11.29 -7.42
CA MET A 42 -6.92 10.14 -6.52
C MET A 42 -6.48 8.87 -7.24
N ARG A 43 -6.90 8.68 -8.49
CA ARG A 43 -6.40 7.58 -9.33
C ARG A 43 -4.88 7.67 -9.49
N SER A 44 -4.39 8.85 -9.86
CA SER A 44 -2.96 9.11 -10.04
C SER A 44 -2.17 8.91 -8.75
N LEU A 45 -2.71 9.34 -7.60
CA LEU A 45 -2.11 9.15 -6.29
C LEU A 45 -1.96 7.67 -5.96
N HIS A 46 -3.03 6.88 -6.10
CA HIS A 46 -3.00 5.44 -5.84
C HIS A 46 -2.01 4.72 -6.76
N LEU A 47 -1.96 5.06 -8.05
CA LEU A 47 -0.99 4.48 -8.99
C LEU A 47 0.47 4.82 -8.62
N ARG A 48 0.74 6.03 -8.10
CA ARG A 48 2.08 6.40 -7.62
C ARG A 48 2.51 5.56 -6.42
N PHE A 49 1.61 5.35 -5.45
CA PHE A 49 1.89 4.48 -4.31
C PHE A 49 2.09 3.03 -4.71
N ALA A 50 1.28 2.50 -5.65
CA ALA A 50 1.48 1.15 -6.18
C ALA A 50 2.89 0.96 -6.75
N LYS A 51 3.36 1.93 -7.57
CA LYS A 51 4.72 1.91 -8.12
C LYS A 51 5.80 1.94 -7.04
N LEU A 52 5.63 2.76 -6.00
CA LEU A 52 6.58 2.86 -4.89
C LEU A 52 6.69 1.53 -4.14
N TYR A 53 5.56 0.90 -3.84
CA TYR A 53 5.53 -0.39 -3.15
C TYR A 53 6.08 -1.54 -4.01
N HIS A 54 5.81 -1.55 -5.32
CA HIS A 54 6.45 -2.50 -6.24
C HIS A 54 7.98 -2.34 -6.25
N ALA A 55 8.48 -1.10 -6.34
CA ALA A 55 9.92 -0.85 -6.30
C ALA A 55 10.56 -1.36 -5.00
N ARG A 56 9.85 -1.20 -3.87
CA ARG A 56 10.32 -1.66 -2.56
C ARG A 56 10.23 -3.17 -2.37
N ALA A 57 9.35 -3.85 -3.10
CA ALA A 57 9.27 -5.31 -3.11
C ALA A 57 10.41 -5.98 -3.93
N LEU A 58 11.13 -5.20 -4.73
CA LEU A 58 12.26 -5.65 -5.57
C LEU A 58 13.63 -5.31 -4.96
N ALA A 59 13.67 -4.41 -3.97
CA ALA A 59 14.88 -3.99 -3.26
C ALA A 59 15.21 -4.96 -2.12
#